data_AF-A0A257AYT4-F1
#
_entry.id   AF-A0A257AYT4-F1
#
_cell.length_a   1.000
_cell.length_b   1.000
_cell.length_c   1.000
_cell.angle_alpha   90.00
_cell.angle_beta   90.00
_cell.angle_gamma   90.00
#
_symmetry.space_group_name_H-M   'P 1'
#
loop_
_entity.id
_entity.type
_entity.pdbx_description
1 polymer ?
#
loop_
_entity_poly.entity_id
_entity_poly.type
_entity_poly.pdbx_seq_one_letter_code
_entity_poly.pdbx_strand_id
1 'polypeptide(L)'
;MTRLRRLTHGVSRFMSPSGSEEPALKPAVFPTWKLRQHRRGWLAVGLWLLISLPLAALARASEPTSAIELLAAAEALRIAHAYPAAARYAEQAARLGDAAIQADALAELGLIYLAAECLEPAARHFQTLARRFPDDPRGPTGLAAIALAEGRLDDCERSLAELLSRYPDAAGGHVIGARLFIERNQVAEARWHAERAVALSPDSPETLSALCAVRVMERKPDEVRRLAERILELQPDNIRVRRTYSQYIRSRRAHPIPPPAARVAYATAQAARQRNALAEASAAYDEALERYPTFFAALLSRGALAIERDEIAYAETLARRALAIDPSHPLPHLQLSLVNLARHEAAARELGARIPQISFPDAPPVEDLEAVFPNFHALTARQKQVALAAIAPLAHLLPKLRRCGAKHWILPLDRQLGDLPGCEPLAERATFDGRYYGSLRGVGGVVTVSGIETLRAVEYGGFNTLAHEFAHQIHSCALDAPTLDRIEKLYDAAVREGRALDYYAASDKFEYFAQGYEAYVSVVKRRPASPTAGHTRDELARRDPKLFALFEELTQPGGAVSAETAPRRR
;
A
#
# COMPACT_ATOMS: atom_id res chain seq x y z
N MET A 1 -19.54 55.64 36.08
CA MET A 1 -18.72 56.52 36.93
C MET A 1 -17.32 55.89 37.03
N THR A 2 -16.39 56.31 36.17
CA THR A 2 -15.17 57.12 36.50
C THR A 2 -13.97 56.15 36.71
N ARG A 3 -12.79 56.15 36.07
CA ARG A 3 -11.97 56.98 35.15
C ARG A 3 -10.93 55.99 34.52
N LEU A 4 -10.61 55.94 33.22
CA LEU A 4 -9.88 56.87 32.34
C LEU A 4 -8.47 57.30 32.81
N ARG A 5 -7.44 56.89 32.07
CA ARG A 5 -6.44 57.79 31.46
C ARG A 5 -5.76 57.17 30.23
N ARG A 6 -6.11 57.73 29.06
CA ARG A 6 -5.29 57.75 27.83
C ARG A 6 -4.27 58.88 27.96
N LEU A 7 -3.16 58.75 27.25
CA LEU A 7 -2.45 59.89 26.66
C LEU A 7 -2.64 59.83 25.14
N THR A 8 -3.17 60.92 24.60
CA THR A 8 -3.35 61.26 23.19
C THR A 8 -2.32 62.33 22.80
N HIS A 9 -2.15 62.52 21.49
CA HIS A 9 -2.04 63.77 20.69
C HIS A 9 -1.15 63.46 19.47
N GLY A 10 -1.47 63.74 18.20
CA GLY A 10 -2.62 64.32 17.48
C GLY A 10 -2.36 64.03 15.97
N VAL A 11 -3.31 63.65 15.10
CA VAL A 11 -4.34 64.49 14.41
C VAL A 11 -3.65 65.58 13.57
N SER A 12 -3.84 65.81 12.26
CA SER A 12 -4.91 65.56 11.27
C SER A 12 -4.34 65.96 9.88
N ARG A 13 -4.49 65.19 8.78
CA ARG A 13 -5.60 65.19 7.79
C ARG A 13 -5.46 66.20 6.63
N PHE A 14 -5.60 65.65 5.41
CA PHE A 14 -6.15 66.18 4.15
C PHE A 14 -5.26 66.74 3.00
N MET A 15 -5.66 66.26 1.80
CA MET A 15 -5.53 66.77 0.41
C MET A 15 -4.42 66.18 -0.48
N SER A 16 -4.84 65.30 -1.40
CA SER A 16 -4.33 65.19 -2.78
C SER A 16 -4.87 66.38 -3.61
N PRO A 17 -4.29 66.80 -4.77
CA PRO A 17 -4.02 65.94 -5.93
C PRO A 17 -2.77 66.26 -6.79
N SER A 18 -2.53 65.36 -7.75
CA SER A 18 -1.82 65.50 -9.03
C SER A 18 -0.32 65.84 -9.05
N GLY A 19 0.46 64.92 -9.62
CA GLY A 19 1.85 65.12 -10.01
C GLY A 19 2.42 63.83 -10.60
N SER A 20 2.37 63.74 -11.92
CA SER A 20 3.03 62.75 -12.77
C SER A 20 4.53 62.70 -12.52
N GLU A 21 5.11 61.49 -12.40
CA GLU A 21 6.39 61.11 -13.01
C GLU A 21 6.72 59.64 -12.67
N GLU A 22 6.76 58.79 -13.71
CA GLU A 22 7.35 57.46 -13.66
C GLU A 22 8.88 57.56 -13.53
N PRO A 23 9.56 56.72 -12.73
CA PRO A 23 10.97 56.47 -12.92
C PRO A 23 11.19 55.22 -13.77
N ALA A 24 11.77 55.45 -14.95
CA ALA A 24 12.24 54.46 -15.90
C ALA A 24 13.19 53.42 -15.27
N LEU A 25 12.85 52.14 -15.43
CA LEU A 25 13.72 51.00 -15.16
C LEU A 25 14.80 50.92 -16.26
N LYS A 26 16.07 51.05 -15.85
CA LYS A 26 17.23 50.75 -16.71
C LYS A 26 17.32 49.23 -16.96
N PRO A 27 17.65 48.78 -18.18
CA PRO A 27 17.78 47.36 -18.49
C PRO A 27 19.09 46.82 -17.90
N ALA A 28 18.99 45.85 -17.00
CA ALA A 28 20.13 45.08 -16.54
C ALA A 28 20.51 44.03 -17.59
N VAL A 29 21.79 44.04 -17.96
CA VAL A 29 22.45 43.17 -18.93
C VAL A 29 22.44 41.72 -18.40
N PHE A 30 21.81 40.80 -19.12
CA PHE A 30 21.85 39.36 -18.85
C PHE A 30 23.11 38.73 -19.47
N PRO A 31 23.86 37.87 -18.75
CA PRO A 31 24.91 37.07 -19.36
C PRO A 31 24.29 35.95 -20.21
N THR A 32 24.74 35.87 -21.46
CA THR A 32 24.36 34.88 -22.47
C THR A 32 24.86 33.48 -22.09
N TRP A 33 23.97 32.66 -21.50
CA TRP A 33 24.21 31.23 -21.31
C TRP A 33 23.36 30.40 -22.30
N LYS A 34 24.03 29.46 -22.96
CA LYS A 34 23.61 28.68 -24.14
C LYS A 34 22.17 28.12 -24.05
N LEU A 35 21.32 28.52 -24.99
CA LEU A 35 20.05 27.84 -25.30
C LEU A 35 20.30 26.41 -25.78
N ARG A 36 20.00 25.40 -24.94
CA ARG A 36 19.76 24.02 -25.42
C ARG A 36 18.65 23.23 -24.71
N GLN A 37 17.87 23.83 -23.80
CA GLN A 37 16.89 23.05 -22.99
C GLN A 37 15.40 23.42 -23.06
N HIS A 38 14.95 24.38 -23.89
CA HIS A 38 13.54 24.83 -23.86
C HIS A 38 12.64 24.45 -25.06
N ARG A 39 12.88 23.31 -25.72
CA ARG A 39 11.88 22.74 -26.66
C ARG A 39 10.96 21.66 -26.06
N ARG A 40 11.24 21.16 -24.86
CA ARG A 40 10.43 20.11 -24.19
C ARG A 40 9.25 20.64 -23.37
N GLY A 41 9.23 21.94 -23.04
CA GLY A 41 8.19 22.52 -22.16
C GLY A 41 6.83 22.78 -22.81
N TRP A 42 6.73 22.88 -24.14
CA TRP A 42 5.48 23.26 -24.81
C TRP A 42 4.65 22.07 -25.33
N LEU A 43 5.26 20.88 -25.49
CA LEU A 43 4.53 19.64 -25.78
C LEU A 43 3.97 18.98 -24.50
N ALA A 44 4.58 19.27 -23.35
CA ALA A 44 4.12 18.83 -22.04
C ALA A 44 2.85 19.57 -21.54
N VAL A 45 2.29 20.54 -22.28
CA VAL A 45 1.00 21.16 -21.91
C VAL A 45 -0.14 20.64 -22.79
N GLY A 46 0.16 20.20 -24.03
CA GLY A 46 -0.84 19.62 -24.94
C GLY A 46 -1.20 18.16 -24.64
N LEU A 47 -0.35 17.42 -23.92
CA LEU A 47 -0.59 16.02 -23.56
C LEU A 47 -1.33 15.83 -22.21
N TRP A 48 -1.48 16.90 -21.42
CA TRP A 48 -2.17 16.86 -20.12
C TRP A 48 -3.70 16.74 -20.23
N LEU A 49 -4.28 16.94 -21.42
CA LEU A 49 -5.69 16.67 -21.67
C LEU A 49 -6.01 15.18 -21.91
N LEU A 50 -5.02 14.28 -21.82
CA LEU A 50 -5.21 12.83 -22.00
C LEU A 50 -5.38 12.02 -20.70
N ILE A 51 -5.25 12.64 -19.52
CA ILE A 51 -5.21 11.90 -18.22
C ILE A 51 -6.62 11.65 -17.62
N SER A 52 -7.70 12.04 -18.31
CA SER A 52 -9.08 11.82 -17.84
C SER A 52 -10.03 11.24 -18.89
N LEU A 53 -9.51 10.76 -20.03
CA LEU A 53 -10.36 10.11 -21.01
C LEU A 53 -10.49 8.61 -20.73
N PRO A 54 -11.68 8.01 -20.93
CA PRO A 54 -11.81 6.55 -20.96
C PRO A 54 -10.86 5.98 -22.02
N LEU A 55 -10.39 4.74 -21.85
CA LEU A 55 -9.60 3.97 -22.84
C LEU A 55 -10.11 4.12 -24.29
N ALA A 56 -11.42 4.37 -24.47
CA ALA A 56 -12.06 4.66 -25.76
C ALA A 56 -11.55 5.92 -26.50
N ALA A 57 -10.95 6.90 -25.84
CA ALA A 57 -10.41 8.08 -26.53
C ALA A 57 -8.95 7.92 -26.99
N LEU A 58 -8.19 6.96 -26.41
CA LEU A 58 -6.92 6.53 -26.99
C LEU A 58 -7.11 5.86 -28.36
N ALA A 59 -8.31 5.33 -28.65
CA ALA A 59 -8.63 4.73 -29.95
C ALA A 59 -8.73 5.73 -31.12
N ARG A 60 -8.56 7.04 -30.87
CA ARG A 60 -8.53 8.11 -31.90
C ARG A 60 -7.17 8.78 -32.05
N ALA A 61 -6.15 8.42 -31.26
CA ALA A 61 -4.79 8.83 -31.54
C ALA A 61 -4.25 7.99 -32.70
N SER A 62 -3.67 8.64 -33.71
CA SER A 62 -2.83 7.93 -34.68
C SER A 62 -1.76 7.13 -33.93
N GLU A 63 -1.48 5.89 -34.35
CA GLU A 63 -0.45 5.09 -33.70
C GLU A 63 0.87 5.89 -33.63
N PRO A 64 1.60 5.85 -32.50
CA PRO A 64 2.86 6.57 -32.36
C PRO A 64 3.84 6.09 -33.44
N THR A 65 4.35 7.02 -34.26
CA THR A 65 5.17 6.67 -35.43
C THR A 65 6.64 7.04 -35.26
N SER A 66 6.93 8.08 -34.46
CA SER A 66 8.31 8.48 -34.16
C SER A 66 8.85 7.80 -32.90
N ALA A 67 10.18 7.67 -32.81
CA ALA A 67 10.83 7.06 -31.65
C ALA A 67 10.55 7.81 -30.33
N ILE A 68 10.34 9.14 -30.38
CA ILE A 68 10.00 9.97 -29.22
C ILE A 68 8.56 9.71 -28.77
N GLU A 69 7.61 9.64 -29.72
CA GLU A 69 6.20 9.34 -29.40
C GLU A 69 6.05 7.92 -28.83
N LEU A 70 6.79 6.95 -29.39
CA LEU A 70 6.82 5.58 -28.91
C LEU A 70 7.35 5.50 -27.47
N LEU A 71 8.43 6.22 -27.16
CA LEU A 71 8.98 6.27 -25.81
C LEU A 71 8.00 6.92 -24.81
N ALA A 72 7.37 8.04 -25.18
CA ALA A 72 6.36 8.68 -24.33
C ALA A 72 5.14 7.79 -24.11
N ALA A 73 4.71 7.06 -25.14
CA ALA A 73 3.64 6.08 -25.03
C ALA A 73 4.02 4.92 -24.11
N ALA A 74 5.27 4.43 -24.18
CA ALA A 74 5.77 3.40 -23.28
C ALA A 74 5.71 3.83 -21.81
N GLU A 75 6.18 5.05 -21.50
CA GLU A 75 6.14 5.60 -20.14
C GLU A 75 4.71 5.71 -19.61
N ALA A 76 3.78 6.27 -20.41
CA ALA A 76 2.37 6.39 -20.04
C ALA A 76 1.72 5.03 -19.81
N LEU A 77 2.02 4.04 -20.64
CA LEU A 77 1.52 2.67 -20.49
C LEU A 77 2.12 1.95 -19.29
N ARG A 78 3.39 2.19 -18.94
CA ARG A 78 3.99 1.66 -17.71
C ARG A 78 3.25 2.19 -16.48
N ILE A 79 3.00 3.50 -16.44
CA ILE A 79 2.25 4.16 -15.35
C ILE A 79 0.86 3.54 -15.23
N ALA A 80 0.16 3.36 -16.36
CA ALA A 80 -1.16 2.74 -16.43
C ALA A 80 -1.18 1.21 -16.22
N HIS A 81 -0.05 0.60 -15.88
CA HIS A 81 0.12 -0.84 -15.67
C HIS A 81 -0.17 -1.71 -16.90
N ALA A 82 0.03 -1.19 -18.11
CA ALA A 82 -0.10 -1.91 -19.38
C ALA A 82 1.29 -2.37 -19.90
N TYR A 83 1.97 -3.19 -19.09
CA TYR A 83 3.39 -3.51 -19.29
C TYR A 83 3.75 -4.17 -20.64
N PRO A 84 2.97 -5.13 -21.19
CA PRO A 84 3.30 -5.74 -22.48
C PRO A 84 3.31 -4.73 -23.63
N ALA A 85 2.31 -3.85 -23.69
CA ALA A 85 2.26 -2.79 -24.68
C ALA A 85 3.36 -1.74 -24.45
N ALA A 86 3.64 -1.39 -23.19
CA ALA A 86 4.75 -0.49 -22.83
C ALA A 86 6.09 -1.03 -23.32
N ALA A 87 6.38 -2.32 -23.06
CA ALA A 87 7.63 -2.97 -23.47
C ALA A 87 7.78 -2.97 -25.00
N ARG A 88 6.72 -3.32 -25.73
CA ARG A 88 6.72 -3.29 -27.20
C ARG A 88 7.06 -1.90 -27.75
N TYR A 89 6.46 -0.84 -27.22
CA TYR A 89 6.76 0.52 -27.68
C TYR A 89 8.16 0.99 -27.30
N ALA A 90 8.65 0.65 -26.11
CA ALA A 90 10.02 0.95 -25.71
C ALA A 90 11.05 0.22 -26.60
N GLU A 91 10.81 -1.05 -26.95
CA GLU A 91 11.65 -1.79 -27.90
C GLU A 91 11.65 -1.16 -29.30
N GLN A 92 10.49 -0.73 -29.78
CA GLN A 92 10.38 -0.07 -31.09
C GLN A 92 11.07 1.30 -31.07
N ALA A 93 10.94 2.07 -29.99
CA ALA A 93 11.67 3.32 -29.78
C ALA A 93 13.19 3.09 -29.80
N ALA A 94 13.68 2.03 -29.16
CA ALA A 94 15.10 1.68 -29.18
C ALA A 94 15.63 1.33 -30.58
N ARG A 95 14.80 0.71 -31.44
CA ARG A 95 15.20 0.36 -32.82
C ARG A 95 15.26 1.57 -33.75
N LEU A 96 14.31 2.49 -33.60
CA LEU A 96 14.16 3.67 -34.48
C LEU A 96 14.96 4.89 -33.99
N GLY A 97 15.30 4.91 -32.71
CA GLY A 97 15.93 6.04 -32.04
C GLY A 97 17.43 6.15 -32.29
N ASP A 98 17.94 7.37 -32.13
CA ASP A 98 19.37 7.64 -32.03
C ASP A 98 19.94 7.14 -30.69
N ALA A 99 21.22 7.41 -30.44
CA ALA A 99 21.89 6.99 -29.20
C ALA A 99 21.20 7.50 -27.92
N ALA A 100 20.64 8.71 -27.93
CA ALA A 100 19.97 9.27 -26.77
C ALA A 100 18.64 8.55 -26.50
N ILE A 101 17.83 8.33 -27.54
CA ILE A 101 16.57 7.60 -27.42
C ILE A 101 16.83 6.13 -27.06
N GLN A 102 17.90 5.52 -27.57
CA GLN A 102 18.29 4.17 -27.19
C GLN A 102 18.61 4.06 -25.69
N ALA A 103 19.30 5.04 -25.11
CA ALA A 103 19.55 5.09 -23.68
C ALA A 103 18.24 5.22 -22.89
N ASP A 104 17.35 6.14 -23.30
CA ASP A 104 16.05 6.34 -22.67
C ASP A 104 15.16 5.10 -22.74
N ALA A 105 15.11 4.43 -23.90
CA ALA A 105 14.33 3.23 -24.10
C ALA A 105 14.85 2.02 -23.30
N LEU A 106 16.19 1.89 -23.15
CA LEU A 106 16.77 0.87 -22.27
C LEU A 106 16.44 1.14 -20.79
N ALA A 107 16.47 2.40 -20.36
CA ALA A 107 16.06 2.78 -19.02
C ALA A 107 14.57 2.44 -18.78
N GLU A 108 13.72 2.81 -19.73
CA GLU A 108 12.28 2.56 -19.66
C GLU A 108 11.95 1.06 -19.68
N LEU A 109 12.61 0.24 -20.51
CA LEU A 109 12.46 -1.23 -20.46
C LEU A 109 12.86 -1.79 -19.08
N GLY A 110 13.98 -1.32 -18.53
CA GLY A 110 14.39 -1.68 -17.18
C GLY A 110 13.32 -1.35 -16.14
N LEU A 111 12.72 -0.15 -16.21
CA LEU A 111 11.64 0.28 -15.32
C LEU A 111 10.34 -0.51 -15.52
N ILE A 112 9.98 -0.85 -16.76
CA ILE A 112 8.80 -1.67 -17.08
C ILE A 112 8.93 -3.05 -16.45
N TYR A 113 10.04 -3.74 -16.69
CA TYR A 113 10.28 -5.06 -16.13
C TYR A 113 10.44 -5.02 -14.60
N LEU A 114 11.07 -3.99 -14.04
CA LEU A 114 11.16 -3.81 -12.59
C LEU A 114 9.78 -3.58 -11.96
N ALA A 115 8.94 -2.73 -12.57
CA ALA A 115 7.57 -2.47 -12.13
C ALA A 115 6.67 -3.70 -12.27
N ALA A 116 6.96 -4.58 -13.22
CA ALA A 116 6.30 -5.88 -13.40
C ALA A 116 6.88 -6.99 -12.51
N GLU A 117 7.87 -6.71 -11.65
CA GLU A 117 8.53 -7.71 -10.78
C GLU A 117 9.31 -8.79 -11.56
N CYS A 118 9.64 -8.52 -12.82
CA CYS A 118 10.51 -9.33 -13.66
C CYS A 118 11.97 -8.88 -13.49
N LEU A 119 12.60 -9.30 -12.40
CA LEU A 119 13.90 -8.76 -11.97
C LEU A 119 15.05 -9.12 -12.92
N GLU A 120 15.12 -10.33 -13.45
CA GLU A 120 16.20 -10.73 -14.36
C GLU A 120 16.14 -10.00 -15.72
N PRO A 121 14.99 -9.91 -16.41
CA PRO A 121 14.86 -9.03 -17.57
C PRO A 121 15.22 -7.56 -17.26
N ALA A 122 14.74 -7.02 -16.14
CA ALA A 122 15.07 -5.65 -15.73
C ALA A 122 16.58 -5.45 -15.58
N ALA A 123 17.26 -6.39 -14.91
CA ALA A 123 18.71 -6.37 -14.72
C ALA A 123 19.45 -6.34 -16.06
N ARG A 124 19.03 -7.14 -17.04
CA ARG A 124 19.67 -7.18 -18.37
C ARG A 124 19.58 -5.82 -19.08
N HIS A 125 18.45 -5.14 -19.01
CA HIS A 125 18.29 -3.81 -19.62
C HIS A 125 19.15 -2.76 -18.92
N PHE A 126 19.14 -2.71 -17.59
CA PHE A 126 19.98 -1.76 -16.83
C PHE A 126 21.48 -2.03 -16.98
N GLN A 127 21.90 -3.29 -17.04
CA GLN A 127 23.29 -3.66 -17.34
C GLN A 127 23.69 -3.23 -18.75
N THR A 128 22.79 -3.38 -19.73
CA THR A 128 23.06 -2.95 -21.11
C THR A 128 23.15 -1.43 -21.20
N LEU A 129 22.30 -0.71 -20.48
CA LEU A 129 22.36 0.75 -20.35
C LEU A 129 23.71 1.18 -19.76
N ALA A 130 24.10 0.61 -18.61
CA ALA A 130 25.37 0.94 -17.94
C ALA A 130 26.60 0.63 -18.80
N ARG A 131 26.57 -0.43 -19.63
CA ARG A 131 27.68 -0.77 -20.54
C ARG A 131 27.76 0.15 -21.76
N ARG A 132 26.63 0.47 -22.38
CA ARG A 132 26.58 1.25 -23.64
C ARG A 132 26.65 2.76 -23.40
N PHE A 133 26.18 3.20 -22.25
CA PHE A 133 26.07 4.61 -21.86
C PHE A 133 26.65 4.78 -20.45
N PRO A 134 27.97 4.65 -20.28
CA PRO A 134 28.61 4.58 -18.95
C PRO A 134 28.48 5.86 -18.11
N ASP A 135 28.09 6.98 -18.73
CA ASP A 135 27.85 8.27 -18.07
C ASP A 135 26.37 8.49 -17.68
N ASP A 136 25.51 7.52 -17.97
CA ASP A 136 24.09 7.57 -17.60
C ASP A 136 23.87 6.91 -16.21
N PRO A 137 23.41 7.66 -15.19
CA PRO A 137 23.22 7.12 -13.86
C PRO A 137 22.03 6.14 -13.75
N ARG A 138 21.12 6.09 -14.74
CA ARG A 138 19.90 5.27 -14.67
C ARG A 138 20.20 3.77 -14.70
N GLY A 139 21.25 3.37 -15.40
CA GLY A 139 21.75 1.98 -15.38
C GLY A 139 22.12 1.51 -13.98
N PRO A 140 23.15 2.10 -13.33
CA PRO A 140 23.52 1.74 -11.96
C PRO A 140 22.40 1.99 -10.94
N THR A 141 21.56 3.02 -11.12
CA THR A 141 20.37 3.24 -10.28
C THR A 141 19.40 2.04 -10.33
N GLY A 142 19.08 1.54 -11.53
CA GLY A 142 18.21 0.39 -11.71
C GLY A 142 18.77 -0.90 -11.12
N LEU A 143 20.10 -1.09 -11.17
CA LEU A 143 20.76 -2.24 -10.55
C LEU A 143 20.71 -2.18 -9.01
N ALA A 144 20.90 -1.00 -8.42
CA ALA A 144 20.69 -0.81 -6.98
C ALA A 144 19.23 -1.06 -6.60
N ALA A 145 18.27 -0.63 -7.43
CA ALA A 145 16.85 -0.90 -7.22
C ALA A 145 16.50 -2.40 -7.26
N ILE A 146 17.17 -3.18 -8.12
CA ILE A 146 17.01 -4.64 -8.17
C ILE A 146 17.60 -5.29 -6.92
N ALA A 147 18.81 -4.89 -6.50
CA ALA A 147 19.40 -5.41 -5.27
C ALA A 147 18.49 -5.15 -4.05
N LEU A 148 17.87 -3.96 -3.99
CA LEU A 148 16.85 -3.63 -3.00
C LEU A 148 15.63 -4.55 -3.10
N ALA A 149 15.07 -4.75 -4.30
CA ALA A 149 13.91 -5.60 -4.52
C ALA A 149 14.15 -7.08 -4.17
N GLU A 150 15.38 -7.58 -4.36
CA GLU A 150 15.81 -8.92 -3.96
C GLU A 150 16.08 -9.04 -2.46
N GLY A 151 16.05 -7.93 -1.71
CA GLY A 151 16.40 -7.90 -0.28
C GLY A 151 17.90 -7.99 -0.02
N ARG A 152 18.76 -7.83 -1.05
CA ARG A 152 20.21 -7.77 -0.92
C ARG A 152 20.64 -6.37 -0.45
N LEU A 153 20.28 -6.02 0.78
CA LEU A 153 20.43 -4.66 1.32
C LEU A 153 21.89 -4.20 1.37
N ASP A 154 22.83 -5.07 1.71
CA ASP A 154 24.26 -4.74 1.76
C ASP A 154 24.85 -4.50 0.37
N ASP A 155 24.43 -5.28 -0.63
CA ASP A 155 24.81 -5.07 -2.04
C ASP A 155 24.23 -3.76 -2.56
N CYS A 156 22.98 -3.47 -2.20
CA CYS A 156 22.30 -2.22 -2.53
C CYS A 156 23.05 -1.03 -1.95
N GLU A 157 23.42 -1.06 -0.66
CA GLU A 157 24.15 0.03 0.00
C GLU A 157 25.51 0.29 -0.66
N ARG A 158 26.29 -0.77 -0.93
CA ARG A 158 27.59 -0.64 -1.61
C ARG A 158 27.44 -0.03 -3.01
N SER A 159 26.50 -0.54 -3.79
CA SER A 159 26.25 -0.07 -5.15
C SER A 159 25.72 1.37 -5.16
N LEU A 160 24.91 1.73 -4.17
CA LEU A 160 24.38 3.07 -3.98
C LEU A 160 25.48 4.07 -3.60
N ALA A 161 26.40 3.68 -2.72
CA ALA A 161 27.55 4.52 -2.35
C ALA A 161 28.45 4.80 -3.57
N GLU A 162 28.73 3.77 -4.38
CA GLU A 162 29.47 3.94 -5.64
C GLU A 162 28.71 4.86 -6.62
N LEU A 163 27.41 4.62 -6.83
CA LEU A 163 26.55 5.44 -7.69
C LEU A 163 26.59 6.92 -7.28
N LEU A 164 26.36 7.24 -6.02
CA LEU A 164 26.29 8.62 -5.54
C LEU A 164 27.65 9.29 -5.42
N SER A 165 28.75 8.52 -5.34
CA SER A 165 30.10 9.08 -5.43
C SER A 165 30.39 9.63 -6.83
N ARG A 166 29.88 8.99 -7.88
CA ARG A 166 30.04 9.39 -9.28
C ARG A 166 28.95 10.35 -9.75
N TYR A 167 27.73 10.18 -9.24
CA TYR A 167 26.54 10.93 -9.63
C TYR A 167 25.80 11.47 -8.40
N PRO A 168 26.37 12.49 -7.71
CA PRO A 168 25.81 13.01 -6.46
C PRO A 168 24.43 13.67 -6.62
N ASP A 169 24.04 14.01 -7.84
CA ASP A 169 22.74 14.61 -8.16
C ASP A 169 21.77 13.64 -8.85
N ALA A 170 22.05 12.32 -8.80
CA ALA A 170 21.13 11.31 -9.29
C ALA A 170 19.92 11.17 -8.37
N ALA A 171 18.81 11.86 -8.70
CA ALA A 171 17.56 11.81 -7.93
C ALA A 171 17.07 10.37 -7.67
N GLY A 172 17.14 9.50 -8.69
CA GLY A 172 16.79 8.08 -8.56
C GLY A 172 17.68 7.33 -7.56
N GLY A 173 18.97 7.64 -7.51
CA GLY A 173 19.88 7.10 -6.48
C GLY A 173 19.42 7.50 -5.07
N HIS A 174 19.07 8.77 -4.86
CA HIS A 174 18.52 9.22 -3.59
C HIS A 174 17.15 8.58 -3.26
N VAL A 175 16.30 8.28 -4.25
CA VAL A 175 15.07 7.49 -4.01
C VAL A 175 15.40 6.09 -3.51
N ILE A 176 16.39 5.41 -4.11
CA ILE A 176 16.83 4.08 -3.65
C ILE A 176 17.44 4.16 -2.25
N GLY A 177 18.24 5.18 -1.95
CA GLY A 177 18.76 5.42 -0.61
C GLY A 177 17.66 5.61 0.43
N ALA A 178 16.66 6.44 0.13
CA ALA A 178 15.53 6.63 1.03
C ALA A 178 14.83 5.30 1.33
N ARG A 179 14.59 4.47 0.30
CA ARG A 179 13.97 3.15 0.48
C ARG A 179 14.87 2.19 1.25
N LEU A 180 16.14 2.07 0.91
CA LEU A 180 17.11 1.23 1.62
C LEU A 180 17.14 1.53 3.13
N PHE A 181 17.19 2.82 3.49
CA PHE A 181 17.23 3.22 4.89
C PHE A 181 15.87 3.12 5.59
N ILE A 182 14.74 3.20 4.86
CA ILE A 182 13.44 2.76 5.38
C ILE A 182 13.50 1.27 5.73
N GLU A 183 14.03 0.44 4.83
CA GLU A 183 14.10 -1.01 5.04
C GLU A 183 14.94 -1.38 6.27
N ARG A 184 15.97 -0.58 6.56
CA ARG A 184 16.84 -0.71 7.74
C ARG A 184 16.35 0.02 8.98
N ASN A 185 15.18 0.67 8.93
CA ASN A 185 14.65 1.49 10.02
C ASN A 185 15.57 2.65 10.45
N GLN A 186 16.38 3.17 9.53
CA GLN A 186 17.30 4.30 9.71
C GLN A 186 16.63 5.58 9.21
N VAL A 187 15.71 6.11 10.03
CA VAL A 187 14.77 7.19 9.63
C VAL A 187 15.49 8.50 9.27
N ALA A 188 16.61 8.82 9.92
CA ALA A 188 17.32 10.08 9.68
C ALA A 188 18.00 10.09 8.31
N GLU A 189 18.65 8.98 7.95
CA GLU A 189 19.29 8.74 6.67
C GLU A 189 18.25 8.65 5.55
N ALA A 190 17.15 7.93 5.81
CA ALA A 190 16.03 7.85 4.88
C ALA A 190 15.46 9.24 4.55
N ARG A 191 15.29 10.10 5.57
CA ARG A 191 14.86 11.48 5.41
C ARG A 191 15.82 12.28 4.56
N TRP A 192 17.11 12.25 4.89
CA TRP A 192 18.13 13.00 4.15
C TRP A 192 18.10 12.67 2.66
N HIS A 193 18.05 11.37 2.33
CA HIS A 193 17.93 10.91 0.95
C HIS A 193 16.61 11.34 0.30
N ALA A 194 15.47 11.20 0.99
CA ALA A 194 14.17 11.57 0.42
C ALA A 194 14.07 13.08 0.13
N GLU A 195 14.55 13.92 1.04
CA GLU A 195 14.56 15.38 0.87
C GLU A 195 15.51 15.79 -0.27
N ARG A 196 16.66 15.13 -0.40
CA ARG A 196 17.56 15.37 -1.54
C ARG A 196 16.94 14.95 -2.86
N ALA A 197 16.24 13.80 -2.91
CA ALA A 197 15.54 13.35 -4.10
C ALA A 197 14.46 14.36 -4.55
N VAL A 198 13.64 14.87 -3.62
CA VAL A 198 12.63 15.89 -3.92
C VAL A 198 13.27 17.21 -4.34
N ALA A 199 14.38 17.64 -3.73
CA ALA A 199 15.08 18.85 -4.15
C ALA A 199 15.61 18.76 -5.59
N LEU A 200 16.04 17.57 -6.02
CA LEU A 200 16.53 17.32 -7.37
C LEU A 200 15.39 17.15 -8.41
N SER A 201 14.22 16.69 -7.99
CA SER A 201 13.06 16.46 -8.85
C SER A 201 11.74 16.64 -8.07
N PRO A 202 11.27 17.88 -7.90
CA PRO A 202 10.18 18.21 -6.96
C PRO A 202 8.79 17.75 -7.40
N ASP A 203 8.57 17.54 -8.70
CA ASP A 203 7.28 17.11 -9.27
C ASP A 203 7.28 15.64 -9.73
N SER A 204 8.25 14.83 -9.29
CA SER A 204 8.27 13.38 -9.58
C SER A 204 7.42 12.62 -8.55
N PRO A 205 6.42 11.83 -8.99
CA PRO A 205 5.66 10.94 -8.09
C PRO A 205 6.56 10.00 -7.29
N GLU A 206 7.69 9.55 -7.85
CA GLU A 206 8.63 8.63 -7.20
C GLU A 206 9.40 9.30 -6.05
N THR A 207 9.89 10.54 -6.23
CA THR A 207 10.60 11.28 -5.18
C THR A 207 9.64 11.68 -4.06
N LEU A 208 8.44 12.16 -4.42
CA LEU A 208 7.38 12.47 -3.48
C LEU A 208 6.92 11.22 -2.72
N SER A 209 6.84 10.06 -3.38
CA SER A 209 6.50 8.78 -2.71
C SER A 209 7.55 8.36 -1.70
N ALA A 210 8.85 8.58 -1.98
CA ALA A 210 9.92 8.32 -1.03
C ALA A 210 9.78 9.20 0.22
N LEU A 211 9.54 10.50 0.02
CA LEU A 211 9.31 11.42 1.13
C LEU A 211 8.03 11.08 1.91
N CYS A 212 6.94 10.75 1.22
CA CYS A 212 5.68 10.34 1.84
C CYS A 212 5.87 9.12 2.75
N ALA A 213 6.62 8.11 2.30
CA ALA A 213 6.96 6.94 3.12
C ALA A 213 7.79 7.29 4.36
N VAL A 214 8.77 8.21 4.24
CA VAL A 214 9.51 8.72 5.41
C VAL A 214 8.57 9.45 6.37
N ARG A 215 7.66 10.30 5.88
CA ARG A 215 6.71 11.05 6.74
C ARG A 215 5.73 10.14 7.47
N VAL A 216 5.41 8.96 6.92
CA VAL A 216 4.71 7.90 7.64
C VAL A 216 5.54 7.39 8.82
N MET A 217 6.82 7.06 8.62
CA MET A 217 7.71 6.61 9.71
C MET A 217 7.91 7.68 10.78
N GLU A 218 7.98 8.95 10.38
CA GLU A 218 8.10 10.10 11.29
C GLU A 218 6.80 10.47 12.00
N ARG A 219 5.69 9.78 11.69
CA ARG A 219 4.36 10.02 12.29
C ARG A 219 3.89 11.46 12.05
N LYS A 220 4.05 11.96 10.82
CA LYS A 220 3.62 13.31 10.40
C LYS A 220 2.37 13.26 9.50
N PRO A 221 1.18 12.98 10.04
CA PRO A 221 -0.03 12.66 9.27
C PRO A 221 -0.46 13.78 8.32
N ASP A 222 -0.27 15.05 8.70
CA ASP A 222 -0.63 16.19 7.86
C ASP A 222 0.25 16.31 6.61
N GLU A 223 1.55 16.00 6.74
CA GLU A 223 2.45 15.94 5.60
C GLU A 223 2.16 14.73 4.71
N VAL A 224 1.86 13.57 5.31
CA VAL A 224 1.45 12.36 4.57
C VAL A 224 0.24 12.64 3.69
N ARG A 225 -0.81 13.29 4.24
CA ARG A 225 -2.00 13.64 3.46
C ARG A 225 -1.68 14.55 2.28
N ARG A 226 -0.98 15.67 2.51
CA ARG A 226 -0.64 16.64 1.44
C ARG A 226 0.22 16.01 0.34
N LEU A 227 1.22 15.22 0.72
CA LEU A 227 2.08 14.53 -0.24
C LEU A 227 1.28 13.49 -1.02
N ALA A 228 0.42 12.72 -0.35
CA ALA A 228 -0.41 11.73 -1.01
C ALA A 228 -1.41 12.35 -1.98
N GLU A 229 -2.06 13.45 -1.62
CA GLU A 229 -2.93 14.22 -2.52
C GLU A 229 -2.16 14.66 -3.76
N ARG A 230 -0.99 15.30 -3.59
CA ARG A 230 -0.15 15.74 -4.71
C ARG A 230 0.28 14.59 -5.61
N ILE A 231 0.66 13.45 -5.05
CA ILE A 231 1.04 12.26 -5.84
C ILE A 231 -0.18 11.72 -6.60
N LEU A 232 -1.37 11.71 -6.00
CA LEU A 232 -2.58 11.23 -6.65
C LEU A 232 -3.13 12.19 -7.71
N GLU A 233 -2.76 13.48 -7.67
CA GLU A 233 -2.96 14.42 -8.78
C GLU A 233 -2.06 14.09 -9.97
N LEU A 234 -0.77 13.79 -9.71
CA LEU A 234 0.22 13.50 -10.75
C LEU A 234 0.06 12.08 -11.32
N GLN A 235 -0.28 11.13 -10.46
CA GLN A 235 -0.41 9.71 -10.76
C GLN A 235 -1.64 9.12 -10.03
N PRO A 236 -2.84 9.25 -10.63
CA PRO A 236 -4.07 8.78 -10.00
C PRO A 236 -4.11 7.27 -9.74
N ASP A 237 -3.36 6.47 -10.47
CA ASP A 237 -3.36 5.01 -10.33
C ASP A 237 -2.37 4.46 -9.30
N ASN A 238 -1.57 5.32 -8.64
CA ASN A 238 -0.52 4.89 -7.70
C ASN A 238 -1.08 4.02 -6.56
N ILE A 239 -0.85 2.71 -6.67
CA ILE A 239 -1.41 1.67 -5.79
C ILE A 239 -1.04 1.92 -4.33
N ARG A 240 0.26 2.15 -4.07
CA ARG A 240 0.81 2.25 -2.72
C ARG A 240 0.32 3.51 -2.02
N VAL A 241 0.47 4.66 -2.69
CA VAL A 241 0.10 5.95 -2.10
C VAL A 241 -1.41 6.06 -1.91
N ARG A 242 -2.23 5.54 -2.82
CA ARG A 242 -3.68 5.52 -2.65
C ARG A 242 -4.12 4.69 -1.44
N ARG A 243 -3.46 3.55 -1.20
CA ARG A 243 -3.70 2.72 0.00
C ARG A 243 -3.27 3.45 1.27
N THR A 244 -2.09 4.06 1.28
CA THR A 244 -1.65 4.90 2.41
C THR A 244 -2.64 6.02 2.66
N TYR A 245 -3.03 6.77 1.63
CA TYR A 245 -3.97 7.88 1.74
C TYR A 245 -5.29 7.45 2.38
N SER A 246 -5.86 6.30 2.01
CA SER A 246 -7.10 5.79 2.62
C SER A 246 -7.02 5.64 4.15
N GLN A 247 -5.83 5.42 4.73
CA GLN A 247 -5.65 5.27 6.17
C GLN A 247 -5.55 6.61 6.92
N TYR A 248 -5.23 7.68 6.18
CA TYR A 248 -5.04 9.03 6.73
C TYR A 248 -6.21 9.97 6.39
N ILE A 249 -7.26 9.50 5.74
CA ILE A 249 -8.50 10.26 5.53
C ILE A 249 -9.66 9.68 6.32
N ARG A 250 -10.65 10.53 6.58
CA ARG A 250 -11.95 10.13 7.13
C ARG A 250 -13.05 10.89 6.42
N SER A 251 -14.20 10.24 6.30
CA SER A 251 -15.45 10.90 5.96
C SER A 251 -16.30 11.06 7.22
N ARG A 252 -17.02 12.17 7.29
CA ARG A 252 -18.10 12.41 8.26
C ARG A 252 -19.49 12.43 7.61
N ARG A 253 -19.56 12.04 6.33
CA ARG A 253 -20.79 12.08 5.56
C ARG A 253 -21.62 10.85 5.87
N ALA A 254 -22.80 11.06 6.45
CA ALA A 254 -23.81 10.01 6.52
C ALA A 254 -24.37 9.72 5.13
N HIS A 255 -24.46 8.44 4.77
CA HIS A 255 -25.15 8.00 3.57
C HIS A 255 -26.63 7.73 3.90
N PRO A 256 -27.59 8.18 3.06
CA PRO A 256 -29.01 7.89 3.28
C PRO A 256 -29.28 6.38 3.33
N ILE A 257 -30.27 5.99 4.15
CA ILE A 257 -30.71 4.59 4.23
C ILE A 257 -31.33 4.19 2.89
N PRO A 258 -30.86 3.13 2.21
CA PRO A 258 -31.43 2.70 0.94
C PRO A 258 -32.87 2.20 1.07
N PRO A 259 -33.71 2.34 0.02
CA PRO A 259 -35.06 1.80 -0.01
C PRO A 259 -35.09 0.29 0.29
N PRO A 260 -36.16 -0.24 0.93
CA PRO A 260 -36.25 -1.67 1.28
C PRO A 260 -35.97 -2.61 0.10
N ALA A 261 -36.51 -2.32 -1.09
CA ALA A 261 -36.29 -3.14 -2.28
C ALA A 261 -34.82 -3.22 -2.72
N ALA A 262 -34.06 -2.13 -2.56
CA ALA A 262 -32.62 -2.12 -2.84
C ALA A 262 -31.84 -2.93 -1.79
N ARG A 263 -32.21 -2.81 -0.50
CA ARG A 263 -31.59 -3.58 0.59
C ARG A 263 -31.85 -5.09 0.47
N VAL A 264 -33.04 -5.48 0.03
CA VAL A 264 -33.37 -6.89 -0.23
C VAL A 264 -32.50 -7.45 -1.35
N ALA A 265 -32.41 -6.76 -2.50
CA ALA A 265 -31.53 -7.18 -3.59
C ALA A 265 -30.05 -7.28 -3.15
N TYR A 266 -29.57 -6.32 -2.36
CA TYR A 266 -28.24 -6.36 -1.77
C TYR A 266 -28.02 -7.59 -0.86
N ALA A 267 -29.00 -7.93 -0.01
CA ALA A 267 -28.91 -9.11 0.84
C ALA A 267 -28.94 -10.42 0.02
N THR A 268 -29.76 -10.48 -1.03
CA THR A 268 -29.76 -11.59 -1.99
C THR A 268 -28.40 -11.76 -2.64
N ALA A 269 -27.76 -10.64 -3.05
CA ALA A 269 -26.44 -10.66 -3.65
C ALA A 269 -25.36 -11.20 -2.70
N GLN A 270 -25.41 -10.80 -1.43
CA GLN A 270 -24.49 -11.31 -0.40
C GLN A 270 -24.68 -12.81 -0.16
N ALA A 271 -25.93 -13.28 -0.06
CA ALA A 271 -26.25 -14.70 0.11
C ALA A 271 -25.84 -15.55 -1.11
N ALA A 272 -26.02 -15.02 -2.32
CA ALA A 272 -25.55 -15.67 -3.55
C ALA A 272 -24.02 -15.76 -3.60
N ARG A 273 -23.30 -14.68 -3.22
CA ARG A 273 -21.83 -14.66 -3.17
C ARG A 273 -21.29 -15.69 -2.16
N GLN A 274 -21.91 -15.82 -0.99
CA GLN A 274 -21.55 -16.83 0.02
C GLN A 274 -21.66 -18.26 -0.51
N ARG A 275 -22.68 -18.55 -1.31
CA ARG A 275 -22.87 -19.83 -2.00
C ARG A 275 -22.00 -19.99 -3.26
N ASN A 276 -21.10 -19.04 -3.52
CA ASN A 276 -20.26 -18.97 -4.72
C ASN A 276 -21.06 -18.88 -6.05
N ALA A 277 -22.34 -18.46 -5.99
CA ALA A 277 -23.18 -18.22 -7.16
C ALA A 277 -22.88 -16.81 -7.73
N LEU A 278 -21.67 -16.62 -8.26
CA LEU A 278 -21.13 -15.29 -8.58
C LEU A 278 -21.94 -14.52 -9.64
N ALA A 279 -22.56 -15.22 -10.59
CA ALA A 279 -23.43 -14.61 -11.60
C ALA A 279 -24.75 -14.10 -10.98
N GLU A 280 -25.39 -14.91 -10.14
CA GLU A 280 -26.59 -14.53 -9.37
C GLU A 280 -26.28 -13.35 -8.44
N ALA A 281 -25.12 -13.40 -7.76
CA ALA A 281 -24.66 -12.31 -6.91
C ALA A 281 -24.47 -11.01 -7.70
N SER A 282 -23.84 -11.07 -8.87
CA SER A 282 -23.64 -9.91 -9.74
C SER A 282 -24.97 -9.30 -10.17
N ALA A 283 -25.91 -10.12 -10.65
CA ALA A 283 -27.23 -9.68 -11.07
C ALA A 283 -28.02 -9.01 -9.93
N ALA A 284 -28.02 -9.60 -8.72
CA ALA A 284 -28.71 -9.04 -7.57
C ALA A 284 -28.06 -7.73 -7.06
N TYR A 285 -26.73 -7.59 -7.17
CA TYR A 285 -26.07 -6.31 -6.90
C TYR A 285 -26.45 -5.25 -7.94
N ASP A 286 -26.46 -5.61 -9.21
CA ASP A 286 -26.82 -4.70 -10.29
C ASP A 286 -28.29 -4.25 -10.14
N GLU A 287 -29.20 -5.15 -9.77
CA GLU A 287 -30.60 -4.83 -9.39
C GLU A 287 -30.69 -3.88 -8.17
N ALA A 288 -29.84 -4.08 -7.15
CA ALA A 288 -29.77 -3.16 -6.01
C ALA A 288 -29.34 -1.75 -6.44
N LEU A 289 -28.40 -1.66 -7.39
CA LEU A 289 -27.89 -0.40 -7.95
C LEU A 289 -28.86 0.24 -8.95
N GLU A 290 -29.68 -0.52 -9.67
CA GLU A 290 -30.77 0.02 -10.48
C GLU A 290 -31.83 0.69 -9.61
N ARG A 291 -32.19 0.05 -8.49
CA ARG A 291 -33.16 0.60 -7.51
C ARG A 291 -32.62 1.78 -6.73
N TYR A 292 -31.32 1.80 -6.46
CA TYR A 292 -30.67 2.91 -5.76
C TYR A 292 -29.24 3.11 -6.30
N PRO A 293 -29.05 3.96 -7.33
CA PRO A 293 -27.76 4.14 -8.01
C PRO A 293 -26.62 4.66 -7.13
N THR A 294 -26.95 5.25 -5.98
CA THR A 294 -26.01 5.76 -4.97
C THR A 294 -25.89 4.84 -3.75
N PHE A 295 -26.32 3.57 -3.85
CA PHE A 295 -26.16 2.59 -2.77
C PHE A 295 -24.68 2.29 -2.55
N PHE A 296 -24.07 3.05 -1.62
CA PHE A 296 -22.64 3.05 -1.36
C PHE A 296 -22.07 1.65 -1.05
N ALA A 297 -22.71 0.90 -0.14
CA ALA A 297 -22.27 -0.46 0.17
C ALA A 297 -22.41 -1.43 -1.01
N ALA A 298 -23.45 -1.30 -1.85
CA ALA A 298 -23.61 -2.12 -3.04
C ALA A 298 -22.54 -1.81 -4.10
N LEU A 299 -22.17 -0.54 -4.28
CA LEU A 299 -21.06 -0.14 -5.17
C LEU A 299 -19.75 -0.81 -4.75
N LEU A 300 -19.42 -0.71 -3.46
CA LEU A 300 -18.19 -1.31 -2.92
C LEU A 300 -18.22 -2.85 -3.01
N SER A 301 -19.31 -3.49 -2.61
CA SER A 301 -19.42 -4.96 -2.64
C SER A 301 -19.46 -5.53 -4.06
N ARG A 302 -20.17 -4.89 -5.00
CA ARG A 302 -20.17 -5.28 -6.41
C ARG A 302 -18.82 -5.05 -7.07
N GLY A 303 -18.13 -3.96 -6.71
CA GLY A 303 -16.77 -3.70 -7.18
C GLY A 303 -15.77 -4.73 -6.66
N ALA A 304 -15.91 -5.19 -5.42
CA ALA A 304 -15.09 -6.28 -4.87
C ALA A 304 -15.32 -7.60 -5.62
N LEU A 305 -16.59 -7.93 -5.88
CA LEU A 305 -16.95 -9.11 -6.70
C LEU A 305 -16.45 -8.98 -8.14
N ALA A 306 -16.48 -7.79 -8.73
CA ALA A 306 -15.92 -7.55 -10.06
C ALA A 306 -14.41 -7.83 -10.11
N ILE A 307 -13.65 -7.48 -9.06
CA ILE A 307 -12.22 -7.88 -8.96
C ILE A 307 -12.08 -9.40 -8.89
N GLU A 308 -12.91 -10.09 -8.11
CA GLU A 308 -12.90 -11.56 -8.02
C GLU A 308 -13.21 -12.25 -9.35
N ARG A 309 -14.02 -11.60 -10.21
CA ARG A 309 -14.42 -12.08 -11.53
C ARG A 309 -13.51 -11.60 -12.67
N ASP A 310 -12.41 -10.92 -12.35
CA ASP A 310 -11.48 -10.30 -13.31
C ASP A 310 -12.14 -9.22 -14.22
N GLU A 311 -13.26 -8.65 -13.77
CA GLU A 311 -13.98 -7.55 -14.42
C GLU A 311 -13.37 -6.19 -14.04
N ILE A 312 -12.04 -6.03 -14.19
CA ILE A 312 -11.27 -4.93 -13.59
C ILE A 312 -11.75 -3.53 -13.99
N ALA A 313 -12.11 -3.34 -15.27
CA ALA A 313 -12.62 -2.06 -15.76
C ALA A 313 -13.99 -1.68 -15.14
N TYR A 314 -14.85 -2.67 -14.91
CA TYR A 314 -16.13 -2.44 -14.26
C TYR A 314 -15.95 -2.16 -12.76
N ALA A 315 -15.04 -2.90 -12.10
CA ALA A 315 -14.66 -2.63 -10.71
C ALA A 315 -14.17 -1.19 -10.51
N GLU A 316 -13.35 -0.67 -11.43
CA GLU A 316 -12.91 0.73 -11.41
C GLU A 316 -14.09 1.69 -11.50
N THR A 317 -15.02 1.43 -12.42
CA THR A 317 -16.20 2.27 -12.65
C THR A 317 -17.04 2.38 -11.37
N LEU A 318 -17.27 1.26 -10.69
CA LEU A 318 -18.02 1.21 -9.42
C LEU A 318 -17.30 1.95 -8.30
N ALA A 319 -15.98 1.76 -8.17
CA ALA A 319 -15.17 2.44 -7.17
C ALA A 319 -15.13 3.96 -7.40
N ARG A 320 -15.05 4.42 -8.66
CA ARG A 320 -15.14 5.85 -9.02
C ARG A 320 -16.53 6.44 -8.78
N ARG A 321 -17.61 5.67 -9.00
CA ARG A 321 -18.96 6.09 -8.60
C ARG A 321 -19.08 6.28 -7.10
N ALA A 322 -18.52 5.35 -6.30
CA ALA A 322 -18.49 5.49 -4.85
C ALA A 322 -17.65 6.71 -4.42
N LEU A 323 -16.49 6.92 -5.05
CA LEU A 323 -15.65 8.09 -4.81
C LEU A 323 -16.35 9.41 -5.16
N ALA A 324 -17.12 9.46 -6.24
CA ALA A 324 -17.88 10.65 -6.63
C ALA A 324 -19.00 10.97 -5.63
N ILE A 325 -19.58 9.95 -4.98
CA ILE A 325 -20.56 10.15 -3.90
C ILE A 325 -19.88 10.76 -2.68
N ASP A 326 -18.71 10.25 -2.28
CA ASP A 326 -17.96 10.76 -1.14
C ASP A 326 -16.44 10.71 -1.36
N PRO A 327 -15.85 11.81 -1.84
CA PRO A 327 -14.41 11.89 -2.12
C PRO A 327 -13.52 11.77 -0.89
N SER A 328 -14.06 12.00 0.31
CA SER A 328 -13.33 11.91 1.57
C SER A 328 -13.39 10.53 2.22
N HIS A 329 -14.18 9.62 1.64
CA HIS A 329 -14.39 8.29 2.21
C HIS A 329 -13.19 7.37 1.95
N PRO A 330 -12.66 6.66 2.96
CA PRO A 330 -11.47 5.82 2.81
C PRO A 330 -11.68 4.61 1.89
N LEU A 331 -12.85 3.95 1.97
CA LEU A 331 -13.09 2.67 1.26
C LEU A 331 -13.03 2.75 -0.28
N PRO A 332 -13.58 3.77 -0.98
CA PRO A 332 -13.37 3.91 -2.42
C PRO A 332 -11.89 4.05 -2.83
N HIS A 333 -11.08 4.75 -2.02
CA HIS A 333 -9.63 4.83 -2.26
C HIS A 333 -8.96 3.47 -2.08
N LEU A 334 -9.29 2.75 -1.02
CA LEU A 334 -8.81 1.38 -0.80
C LEU A 334 -9.20 0.47 -1.97
N GLN A 335 -10.46 0.53 -2.42
CA GLN A 335 -10.94 -0.28 -3.53
C GLN A 335 -10.23 0.06 -4.85
N LEU A 336 -10.02 1.34 -5.18
CA LEU A 336 -9.25 1.73 -6.35
C LEU A 336 -7.79 1.24 -6.29
N SER A 337 -7.18 1.23 -5.10
CA SER A 337 -5.86 0.63 -4.91
C SER A 337 -5.87 -0.89 -5.21
N LEU A 338 -6.90 -1.61 -4.77
CA LEU A 338 -7.06 -3.04 -5.07
C LEU A 338 -7.34 -3.31 -6.56
N VAL A 339 -8.12 -2.46 -7.22
CA VAL A 339 -8.37 -2.52 -8.68
C VAL A 339 -7.05 -2.37 -9.45
N ASN A 340 -6.25 -1.36 -9.11
CA ASN A 340 -4.98 -1.12 -9.78
C ASN A 340 -3.95 -2.21 -9.47
N LEU A 341 -3.95 -2.76 -8.25
CA LEU A 341 -3.15 -3.93 -7.90
C LEU A 341 -3.51 -5.14 -8.78
N ALA A 342 -4.80 -5.45 -8.93
CA ALA A 342 -5.25 -6.54 -9.77
C ALA A 342 -4.84 -6.33 -11.25
N ARG A 343 -4.95 -5.09 -11.76
CA ARG A 343 -4.47 -4.73 -13.11
C ARG A 343 -2.96 -4.95 -13.25
N HIS A 344 -2.17 -4.45 -12.31
CA HIS A 344 -0.71 -4.66 -12.31
C HIS A 344 -0.37 -6.15 -12.25
N GLU A 345 -1.04 -6.95 -11.41
CA GLU A 345 -0.80 -8.38 -11.30
C GLU A 345 -1.11 -9.12 -12.62
N ALA A 346 -2.21 -8.78 -13.29
CA ALA A 346 -2.57 -9.37 -14.58
C ALA A 346 -1.53 -9.05 -15.66
N ALA A 347 -1.19 -7.77 -15.81
CA ALA A 347 -0.21 -7.32 -16.80
C ALA A 347 1.21 -7.83 -16.52
N ALA A 348 1.59 -7.95 -15.25
CA ALA A 348 2.89 -8.48 -14.84
C ALA A 348 3.00 -9.97 -15.22
N ARG A 349 1.95 -10.77 -14.99
CA ARG A 349 1.93 -12.19 -15.41
C ARG A 349 2.06 -12.35 -16.92
N GLU A 350 1.37 -11.51 -17.70
CA GLU A 350 1.50 -11.51 -19.16
C GLU A 350 2.94 -11.22 -19.60
N LEU A 351 3.67 -10.37 -18.88
CA LEU A 351 5.08 -10.07 -19.12
C LEU A 351 6.04 -11.13 -18.53
N GLY A 352 5.53 -12.18 -17.88
CA GLY A 352 6.31 -13.31 -17.36
C GLY A 352 6.63 -13.25 -15.87
N ALA A 353 5.99 -12.37 -15.10
CA ALA A 353 6.19 -12.29 -13.65
C ALA A 353 5.68 -13.55 -12.95
N ARG A 354 6.45 -14.05 -11.98
CA ARG A 354 6.10 -15.23 -11.18
C ARG A 354 5.37 -14.80 -9.91
N ILE A 355 4.08 -14.52 -10.04
CA ILE A 355 3.21 -14.19 -8.90
C ILE A 355 2.62 -15.50 -8.32
N PRO A 356 2.87 -15.84 -7.04
CA PRO A 356 2.32 -17.05 -6.44
C PRO A 356 0.79 -17.10 -6.51
N GLN A 357 0.25 -18.31 -6.63
CA GLN A 357 -1.17 -18.59 -6.40
C GLN A 357 -1.25 -19.79 -5.45
N ILE A 358 -1.40 -19.47 -4.17
CA ILE A 358 -1.37 -20.45 -3.09
C ILE A 358 -2.77 -21.07 -2.96
N SER A 359 -2.82 -22.39 -3.00
CA SER A 359 -4.02 -23.17 -2.68
C SER A 359 -3.97 -23.58 -1.22
N PHE A 360 -5.11 -23.51 -0.54
CA PHE A 360 -5.25 -23.90 0.86
C PHE A 360 -6.08 -25.18 0.91
N PRO A 361 -5.62 -26.22 1.64
CA PRO A 361 -6.39 -27.44 1.79
C PRO A 361 -7.66 -27.17 2.60
N ASP A 362 -8.64 -28.05 2.46
CA ASP A 362 -9.78 -28.07 3.37
C ASP A 362 -9.29 -28.32 4.80
N ALA A 363 -9.67 -27.44 5.71
CA ALA A 363 -9.38 -27.57 7.12
C ALA A 363 -10.56 -28.24 7.83
N PRO A 364 -10.33 -29.08 8.85
CA PRO A 364 -11.41 -29.65 9.64
C PRO A 364 -12.23 -28.52 10.29
N PRO A 365 -13.55 -28.74 10.49
CA PRO A 365 -14.37 -27.76 11.19
C PRO A 365 -13.82 -27.54 12.60
N VAL A 366 -13.72 -26.27 12.97
CA VAL A 366 -13.28 -25.87 14.30
C VAL A 366 -14.52 -25.62 15.16
N GLU A 367 -14.66 -26.39 16.24
CA GLU A 367 -15.80 -26.29 17.14
C GLU A 367 -15.90 -24.89 17.77
N ASP A 368 -17.11 -24.36 17.88
CA ASP A 368 -17.41 -23.05 18.46
C ASP A 368 -16.64 -21.86 17.84
N LEU A 369 -16.16 -21.99 16.60
CA LEU A 369 -15.37 -20.95 15.93
C LEU A 369 -16.07 -19.59 15.93
N GLU A 370 -17.38 -19.56 15.73
CA GLU A 370 -18.17 -18.32 15.66
C GLU A 370 -18.31 -17.60 17.01
N ALA A 371 -18.01 -18.28 18.12
CA ALA A 371 -17.93 -17.62 19.42
C ALA A 371 -16.76 -16.63 19.46
N VAL A 372 -15.70 -16.87 18.69
CA VAL A 372 -14.54 -15.96 18.55
C VAL A 372 -14.60 -15.19 17.23
N PHE A 373 -15.04 -15.79 16.12
CA PHE A 373 -15.15 -15.15 14.80
C PHE A 373 -16.63 -14.96 14.38
N PRO A 374 -17.30 -13.88 14.82
CA PRO A 374 -18.78 -13.83 14.81
C PRO A 374 -19.38 -13.77 13.41
N ASN A 375 -18.62 -13.33 12.41
CA ASN A 375 -19.05 -13.21 11.03
C ASN A 375 -18.40 -14.25 10.10
N PHE A 376 -17.91 -15.37 10.65
CA PHE A 376 -17.27 -16.42 9.86
C PHE A 376 -18.24 -17.07 8.85
N HIS A 377 -19.51 -17.29 9.21
CA HIS A 377 -20.54 -17.78 8.28
C HIS A 377 -20.64 -16.94 7.00
N ALA A 378 -20.38 -15.63 7.09
CA ALA A 378 -20.55 -14.68 6.00
C ALA A 378 -19.46 -14.75 4.92
N LEU A 379 -18.39 -15.51 5.17
CA LEU A 379 -17.27 -15.71 4.24
C LEU A 379 -17.63 -16.73 3.15
N THR A 380 -17.04 -16.56 1.96
CA THR A 380 -17.08 -17.57 0.90
C THR A 380 -16.29 -18.81 1.29
N ALA A 381 -16.54 -19.95 0.65
CA ALA A 381 -15.80 -21.20 0.92
C ALA A 381 -14.27 -21.00 0.83
N ARG A 382 -13.82 -20.28 -0.21
CA ARG A 382 -12.41 -19.94 -0.43
C ARG A 382 -11.83 -19.08 0.70
N GLN A 383 -12.55 -18.04 1.12
CA GLN A 383 -12.14 -17.20 2.26
C GLN A 383 -12.07 -17.99 3.57
N LYS A 384 -13.00 -18.93 3.78
CA LYS A 384 -12.99 -19.84 4.94
C LYS A 384 -11.74 -20.72 4.95
N GLN A 385 -11.34 -21.28 3.80
CA GLN A 385 -10.10 -22.08 3.70
C GLN A 385 -8.87 -21.27 4.11
N VAL A 386 -8.69 -20.06 3.57
CA VAL A 386 -7.57 -19.17 3.90
C VAL A 386 -7.59 -18.82 5.40
N ALA A 387 -8.74 -18.42 5.93
CA ALA A 387 -8.88 -18.05 7.33
C ALA A 387 -8.62 -19.23 8.28
N LEU A 388 -9.12 -20.42 7.96
CA LEU A 388 -8.87 -21.62 8.75
C LEU A 388 -7.39 -22.02 8.71
N ALA A 389 -6.75 -21.98 7.53
CA ALA A 389 -5.32 -22.27 7.42
C ALA A 389 -4.46 -21.32 8.27
N ALA A 390 -4.83 -20.04 8.34
CA ALA A 390 -4.13 -19.04 9.12
C ALA A 390 -4.24 -19.24 10.64
N ILE A 391 -5.35 -19.81 11.14
CA ILE A 391 -5.56 -20.03 12.59
C ILE A 391 -5.32 -21.47 13.04
N ALA A 392 -5.36 -22.43 12.12
CA ALA A 392 -5.35 -23.87 12.41
C ALA A 392 -4.25 -24.29 13.42
N PRO A 393 -2.99 -23.80 13.29
CA PRO A 393 -1.93 -24.19 14.23
C PRO A 393 -2.24 -23.88 15.70
N LEU A 394 -2.97 -22.80 15.99
CA LEU A 394 -3.33 -22.40 17.36
C LEU A 394 -4.84 -22.48 17.64
N ALA A 395 -5.62 -23.14 16.77
CA ALA A 395 -7.08 -23.20 16.88
C ALA A 395 -7.56 -23.91 18.16
N HIS A 396 -6.76 -24.80 18.75
CA HIS A 396 -7.07 -25.44 20.04
C HIS A 396 -7.11 -24.45 21.23
N LEU A 397 -6.62 -23.22 21.06
CA LEU A 397 -6.68 -22.15 22.07
C LEU A 397 -7.95 -21.29 21.99
N LEU A 398 -8.81 -21.47 20.97
CA LEU A 398 -10.07 -20.72 20.84
C LEU A 398 -10.99 -20.83 22.08
N PRO A 399 -11.10 -21.97 22.78
CA PRO A 399 -11.88 -22.03 24.02
C PRO A 399 -11.37 -21.06 25.10
N LYS A 400 -10.05 -20.80 25.16
CA LYS A 400 -9.47 -19.81 26.09
C LYS A 400 -9.84 -18.40 25.66
N LEU A 401 -9.70 -18.07 24.36
CA LEU A 401 -10.14 -16.78 23.81
C LEU A 401 -11.61 -16.48 24.09
N ARG A 402 -12.48 -17.48 23.91
CA ARG A 402 -13.90 -17.38 24.24
C ARG A 402 -14.13 -17.05 25.71
N ARG A 403 -13.44 -17.70 26.65
CA ARG A 403 -13.57 -17.41 28.10
C ARG A 403 -13.15 -15.98 28.45
N CYS A 404 -12.23 -15.40 27.68
CA CYS A 404 -11.82 -14.01 27.82
C CYS A 404 -12.74 -13.01 27.11
N GLY A 405 -13.81 -13.48 26.46
CA GLY A 405 -14.75 -12.64 25.71
C GLY A 405 -14.16 -12.09 24.41
N ALA A 406 -13.10 -12.70 23.89
CA ALA A 406 -12.43 -12.22 22.68
C ALA A 406 -13.34 -12.35 21.44
N LYS A 407 -13.18 -11.39 20.52
CA LYS A 407 -13.87 -11.33 19.24
C LYS A 407 -12.88 -10.97 18.15
N HIS A 408 -12.90 -11.67 17.02
CA HIS A 408 -12.09 -11.40 15.84
C HIS A 408 -13.02 -11.22 14.65
N TRP A 409 -13.14 -9.98 14.18
CA TRP A 409 -13.99 -9.63 13.05
C TRP A 409 -13.21 -9.69 11.74
N ILE A 410 -13.76 -10.38 10.75
CA ILE A 410 -13.27 -10.29 9.36
C ILE A 410 -13.99 -9.14 8.68
N LEU A 411 -13.39 -7.95 8.69
CA LEU A 411 -14.05 -6.71 8.31
C LEU A 411 -14.38 -6.69 6.81
N PRO A 412 -15.67 -6.61 6.41
CA PRO A 412 -16.06 -6.50 5.00
C PRO A 412 -15.47 -5.25 4.32
N LEU A 413 -15.31 -5.27 2.99
CA LEU A 413 -14.73 -4.14 2.25
C LEU A 413 -15.69 -2.94 2.18
N ASP A 414 -17.00 -3.17 2.34
CA ASP A 414 -18.06 -2.15 2.34
C ASP A 414 -18.31 -1.56 3.74
N ARG A 415 -17.49 -1.91 4.74
CA ARG A 415 -17.63 -1.49 6.13
C ARG A 415 -16.35 -0.89 6.69
N GLN A 416 -16.51 0.09 7.56
CA GLN A 416 -15.46 0.65 8.41
C GLN A 416 -15.44 -0.07 9.77
N LEU A 417 -14.32 0.07 10.49
CA LEU A 417 -14.19 -0.54 11.82
C LEU A 417 -15.30 -0.08 12.77
N GLY A 418 -15.68 1.19 12.70
CA GLY A 418 -16.76 1.77 13.51
C GLY A 418 -18.15 1.19 13.26
N ASP A 419 -18.35 0.47 12.16
CA ASP A 419 -19.64 -0.18 11.83
C ASP A 419 -19.79 -1.54 12.54
N LEU A 420 -18.73 -2.04 13.16
CA LEU A 420 -18.75 -3.32 13.88
C LEU A 420 -19.36 -3.16 15.27
N PRO A 421 -20.14 -4.14 15.75
CA PRO A 421 -20.72 -4.10 17.09
C PRO A 421 -19.67 -3.87 18.18
N GLY A 422 -19.85 -2.83 18.99
CA GLY A 422 -18.94 -2.48 20.10
C GLY A 422 -17.68 -1.72 19.68
N CYS A 423 -17.52 -1.41 18.40
CA CYS A 423 -16.38 -0.65 17.86
C CYS A 423 -16.75 0.80 17.50
N GLU A 424 -18.00 1.22 17.73
CA GLU A 424 -18.50 2.56 17.41
C GLU A 424 -17.62 3.68 17.99
N PRO A 425 -17.10 3.59 19.24
CA PRO A 425 -16.23 4.63 19.80
C PRO A 425 -14.87 4.77 19.09
N LEU A 426 -14.45 3.76 18.32
CA LEU A 426 -13.18 3.77 17.58
C LEU A 426 -13.31 4.50 16.24
N ALA A 427 -14.52 4.70 15.71
CA ALA A 427 -14.76 5.31 14.40
C ALA A 427 -14.07 6.69 14.24
N GLU A 428 -14.15 7.53 15.28
CA GLU A 428 -13.63 8.91 15.25
C GLU A 428 -12.21 9.06 15.83
N ARG A 429 -11.61 7.97 16.34
CA ARG A 429 -10.31 8.03 17.00
C ARG A 429 -9.18 7.96 15.99
N ALA A 430 -8.12 8.72 16.27
CA ALA A 430 -6.84 8.55 15.63
C ALA A 430 -5.96 7.63 16.48
N THR A 431 -5.12 6.86 15.79
CA THR A 431 -3.97 6.17 16.38
C THR A 431 -2.88 7.19 16.75
N PHE A 432 -1.86 6.75 17.50
CA PHE A 432 -0.74 7.60 17.88
C PHE A 432 0.07 8.14 16.69
N ASP A 433 0.02 7.46 15.53
CA ASP A 433 0.71 7.88 14.29
C ASP A 433 -0.18 8.72 13.36
N GLY A 434 -1.42 9.00 13.78
CA GLY A 434 -2.35 9.87 13.08
C GLY A 434 -3.22 9.17 12.03
N ARG A 435 -3.12 7.85 11.85
CA ARG A 435 -4.11 7.09 11.07
C ARG A 435 -5.46 7.03 11.78
N TYR A 436 -6.54 7.03 11.03
CA TYR A 436 -7.89 6.91 11.60
C TYR A 436 -8.26 5.45 11.84
N TYR A 437 -8.68 5.10 13.06
CA TYR A 437 -9.11 3.74 13.41
C TYR A 437 -10.24 3.24 12.51
N GLY A 438 -11.20 4.11 12.14
CA GLY A 438 -12.28 3.77 11.20
C GLY A 438 -11.79 3.25 9.84
N SER A 439 -10.59 3.67 9.42
CA SER A 439 -9.97 3.30 8.14
C SER A 439 -8.97 2.14 8.25
N LEU A 440 -8.67 1.66 9.46
CA LEU A 440 -7.76 0.55 9.66
C LEU A 440 -8.40 -0.78 9.28
N ARG A 441 -7.54 -1.67 8.77
CA ARG A 441 -7.91 -3.01 8.29
C ARG A 441 -7.18 -4.11 9.06
N GLY A 442 -6.52 -3.75 10.16
CA GLY A 442 -5.77 -4.62 11.06
C GLY A 442 -5.69 -3.92 12.41
N VAL A 443 -6.29 -4.51 13.44
CA VAL A 443 -6.28 -4.00 14.82
C VAL A 443 -6.26 -5.19 15.76
N GLY A 444 -5.24 -5.28 16.62
CA GLY A 444 -5.13 -6.30 17.66
C GLY A 444 -5.89 -5.95 18.94
N GLY A 445 -6.04 -6.93 19.84
CA GLY A 445 -6.63 -6.76 21.17
C GLY A 445 -7.64 -7.85 21.53
N VAL A 446 -8.49 -7.58 22.52
CA VAL A 446 -9.62 -8.48 22.84
C VAL A 446 -10.68 -8.42 21.74
N VAL A 447 -10.89 -7.24 21.16
CA VAL A 447 -11.64 -7.07 19.92
C VAL A 447 -10.62 -6.84 18.81
N THR A 448 -10.39 -7.88 18.03
CA THR A 448 -9.45 -7.92 16.91
C THR A 448 -10.19 -7.76 15.59
N VAL A 449 -9.53 -7.14 14.61
CA VAL A 449 -10.08 -6.92 13.28
C VAL A 449 -9.04 -7.26 12.21
N SER A 450 -9.44 -8.00 11.18
CA SER A 450 -8.65 -8.18 9.95
C SER A 450 -9.51 -7.94 8.72
N GLY A 451 -9.05 -7.10 7.80
CA GLY A 451 -9.77 -6.75 6.57
C GLY A 451 -9.90 -7.94 5.64
N ILE A 452 -11.09 -8.16 5.07
CA ILE A 452 -11.36 -9.29 4.16
C ILE A 452 -10.42 -9.32 2.94
N GLU A 453 -9.97 -8.16 2.46
CA GLU A 453 -9.04 -8.03 1.34
C GLU A 453 -7.64 -8.58 1.65
N THR A 454 -7.29 -8.70 2.93
CA THR A 454 -6.00 -9.29 3.34
C THR A 454 -5.97 -10.79 3.09
N LEU A 455 -7.14 -11.48 3.12
CA LEU A 455 -7.23 -12.89 2.77
C LEU A 455 -6.78 -13.13 1.32
N ARG A 456 -7.23 -12.29 0.37
CA ARG A 456 -6.77 -12.33 -1.03
C ARG A 456 -5.26 -12.14 -1.10
N ALA A 457 -4.70 -11.22 -0.30
CA ALA A 457 -3.25 -11.00 -0.31
C ALA A 457 -2.48 -12.28 0.04
N VAL A 458 -2.94 -13.06 1.03
CA VAL A 458 -2.31 -14.36 1.40
C VAL A 458 -2.26 -15.31 0.22
N GLU A 459 -3.32 -15.39 -0.58
CA GLU A 459 -3.39 -16.26 -1.76
C GLU A 459 -2.35 -15.91 -2.83
N TYR A 460 -1.90 -14.66 -2.87
CA TYR A 460 -0.84 -14.20 -3.76
C TYR A 460 0.52 -14.07 -3.06
N GLY A 461 0.72 -14.74 -1.92
CA GLY A 461 1.97 -14.72 -1.16
C GLY A 461 2.23 -13.41 -0.40
N GLY A 462 1.19 -12.63 -0.13
CA GLY A 462 1.26 -11.41 0.68
C GLY A 462 1.33 -11.69 2.19
N PHE A 463 1.31 -10.61 2.96
CA PHE A 463 1.28 -10.68 4.43
C PHE A 463 -0.04 -11.25 4.94
N ASN A 464 0.03 -12.18 5.89
CA ASN A 464 -1.10 -12.79 6.54
C ASN A 464 -1.53 -11.98 7.78
N THR A 465 -2.21 -10.86 7.51
CA THR A 465 -2.77 -10.00 8.56
C THR A 465 -3.65 -10.77 9.54
N LEU A 466 -4.43 -11.76 9.07
CA LEU A 466 -5.28 -12.54 9.97
C LEU A 466 -4.44 -13.32 10.99
N ALA A 467 -3.39 -14.02 10.54
CA ALA A 467 -2.51 -14.77 11.43
C ALA A 467 -1.79 -13.84 12.43
N HIS A 468 -1.26 -12.73 11.95
CA HIS A 468 -0.57 -11.74 12.79
C HIS A 468 -1.49 -11.20 13.90
N GLU A 469 -2.69 -10.73 13.54
CA GLU A 469 -3.64 -10.17 14.50
C GLU A 469 -4.22 -11.24 15.44
N PHE A 470 -4.39 -12.46 14.96
CA PHE A 470 -4.78 -13.61 15.78
C PHE A 470 -3.70 -13.95 16.81
N ALA A 471 -2.41 -13.87 16.45
CA ALA A 471 -1.31 -14.07 17.37
C ALA A 471 -1.26 -13.01 18.48
N HIS A 472 -1.50 -11.74 18.17
CA HIS A 472 -1.67 -10.72 19.21
C HIS A 472 -2.80 -11.06 20.18
N GLN A 473 -3.94 -11.53 19.65
CA GLN A 473 -5.09 -11.91 20.47
C GLN A 473 -4.75 -13.10 21.38
N ILE A 474 -4.10 -14.14 20.85
CA ILE A 474 -3.61 -15.30 21.62
C ILE A 474 -2.64 -14.86 22.72
N HIS A 475 -1.62 -14.08 22.36
CA HIS A 475 -0.63 -13.58 23.31
C HIS A 475 -1.27 -12.75 24.43
N SER A 476 -2.33 -12.00 24.13
CA SER A 476 -2.98 -11.13 25.10
C SER A 476 -3.87 -11.87 26.11
N CYS A 477 -4.43 -13.03 25.75
CA CYS A 477 -5.47 -13.64 26.60
C CYS A 477 -5.57 -15.17 26.63
N ALA A 478 -4.83 -15.91 25.79
CA ALA A 478 -4.92 -17.38 25.74
C ALA A 478 -3.68 -18.13 26.30
N LEU A 479 -2.55 -17.46 26.48
CA LEU A 479 -1.33 -18.10 26.99
C LEU A 479 -1.25 -18.03 28.52
N ASP A 480 -0.63 -19.04 29.13
CA ASP A 480 -0.39 -19.08 30.57
C ASP A 480 0.86 -18.26 30.97
N ALA A 481 0.99 -17.96 32.26
CA ALA A 481 2.08 -17.12 32.76
C ALA A 481 3.49 -17.70 32.45
N PRO A 482 3.75 -19.02 32.58
CA PRO A 482 5.03 -19.59 32.19
C PRO A 482 5.35 -19.41 30.70
N THR A 483 4.37 -19.58 29.82
CA THR A 483 4.57 -19.35 28.37
C THR A 483 4.87 -17.88 28.08
N LEU A 484 4.16 -16.96 28.72
CA LEU A 484 4.39 -15.51 28.55
C LEU A 484 5.79 -15.10 29.02
N ASP A 485 6.25 -15.59 30.18
CA ASP A 485 7.61 -15.37 30.69
C ASP A 485 8.67 -15.96 29.75
N ARG A 486 8.39 -17.12 29.15
CA ARG A 486 9.27 -17.72 28.14
C ARG A 486 9.34 -16.87 26.87
N ILE A 487 8.23 -16.34 26.37
CA ILE A 487 8.22 -15.44 25.20
C ILE A 487 9.04 -14.19 25.49
N GLU A 488 8.91 -13.60 26.67
CA GLU A 488 9.69 -12.44 27.08
C GLU A 488 11.19 -12.72 27.11
N LYS A 489 11.60 -13.85 27.69
CA LYS A 489 13.01 -14.29 27.67
C LYS A 489 13.54 -14.56 26.26
N LEU A 490 12.71 -15.13 25.39
CA LEU A 490 13.06 -15.38 23.99
C LEU A 490 13.24 -14.07 23.22
N TYR A 491 12.33 -13.12 23.41
CA TYR A 491 12.40 -11.78 22.86
C TYR A 491 13.68 -11.06 23.29
N ASP A 492 13.95 -10.98 24.59
CA ASP A 492 15.14 -10.31 25.12
C ASP A 492 16.43 -10.92 24.55
N ALA A 493 16.49 -12.25 24.47
CA ALA A 493 17.60 -12.95 23.85
C ALA A 493 17.69 -12.69 22.34
N ALA A 494 16.56 -12.64 21.63
CA ALA A 494 16.52 -12.43 20.19
C ALA A 494 16.97 -11.02 19.82
N VAL A 495 16.56 -10.00 20.57
CA VAL A 495 17.03 -8.61 20.39
C VAL A 495 18.52 -8.51 20.68
N ARG A 496 18.98 -9.06 21.83
CA ARG A 496 20.40 -9.02 22.23
C ARG A 496 21.32 -9.74 21.23
N GLU A 497 20.84 -10.83 20.63
CA GLU A 497 21.61 -11.68 19.70
C GLU A 497 21.37 -11.33 18.22
N GLY A 498 20.53 -10.33 17.92
CA GLY A 498 20.20 -9.94 16.54
C GLY A 498 19.41 -10.98 15.75
N ARG A 499 18.66 -11.86 16.43
CA ARG A 499 17.86 -12.94 15.83
C ARG A 499 16.43 -12.57 15.46
N ALA A 500 15.92 -11.42 15.91
CA ALA A 500 14.58 -10.96 15.51
C ALA A 500 14.49 -10.87 13.97
N LEU A 501 13.32 -11.26 13.43
CA LEU A 501 13.09 -11.36 11.98
C LEU A 501 13.28 -10.03 11.24
N ASP A 502 12.83 -8.94 11.86
CA ASP A 502 12.94 -7.59 11.33
C ASP A 502 12.97 -6.57 12.49
N TYR A 503 13.08 -5.29 12.15
CA TYR A 503 13.07 -4.21 13.15
C TYR A 503 11.72 -4.06 13.88
N TYR A 504 10.63 -4.52 13.28
CA TYR A 504 9.28 -4.43 13.82
C TYR A 504 9.05 -5.53 14.86
N ALA A 505 9.44 -6.77 14.56
CA ALA A 505 9.53 -7.88 15.49
C ALA A 505 10.51 -7.59 16.65
N ALA A 506 11.51 -6.74 16.44
CA ALA A 506 12.44 -6.31 17.48
C ALA A 506 11.92 -5.15 18.35
N SER A 507 10.74 -4.60 18.05
CA SER A 507 10.24 -3.39 18.73
C SER A 507 9.63 -3.67 20.09
N ASP A 508 8.89 -4.78 20.22
CA ASP A 508 8.38 -5.29 21.48
C ASP A 508 8.07 -6.80 21.39
N LYS A 509 7.79 -7.41 22.55
CA LYS A 509 7.50 -8.85 22.65
C LYS A 509 6.18 -9.29 21.98
N PHE A 510 5.21 -8.39 21.82
CA PHE A 510 3.96 -8.71 21.16
C PHE A 510 4.16 -8.82 19.65
N GLU A 511 4.89 -7.86 19.07
CA GLU A 511 5.26 -7.88 17.65
C GLU A 511 6.23 -9.01 17.33
N TYR A 512 7.17 -9.31 18.22
CA TYR A 512 8.04 -10.47 18.12
C TYR A 512 7.25 -11.79 17.95
N PHE A 513 6.25 -12.00 18.82
CA PHE A 513 5.40 -13.18 18.74
C PHE A 513 4.49 -13.16 17.51
N ALA A 514 3.88 -12.03 17.18
CA ALA A 514 2.94 -11.92 16.07
C ALA A 514 3.62 -12.07 14.70
N GLN A 515 4.77 -11.40 14.48
CA GLN A 515 5.59 -11.57 13.27
C GLN A 515 6.15 -12.99 13.17
N GLY A 516 6.57 -13.57 14.30
CA GLY A 516 6.98 -14.96 14.35
C GLY A 516 5.88 -15.92 13.91
N TYR A 517 4.66 -15.74 14.42
CA TYR A 517 3.55 -16.62 14.06
C TYR A 517 3.13 -16.44 12.59
N GLU A 518 3.09 -15.21 12.11
CA GLU A 518 2.82 -14.89 10.71
C GLU A 518 3.81 -15.57 9.76
N ALA A 519 5.11 -15.49 10.08
CA ALA A 519 6.15 -16.19 9.36
C ALA A 519 5.98 -17.71 9.47
N TYR A 520 5.69 -18.24 10.66
CA TYR A 520 5.52 -19.67 10.92
C TYR A 520 4.44 -20.31 10.04
N VAL A 521 3.32 -19.61 9.80
CA VAL A 521 2.24 -20.12 8.93
C VAL A 521 2.44 -19.84 7.44
N SER A 522 3.41 -18.99 7.09
CA SER A 522 3.65 -18.56 5.71
C SER A 522 4.78 -19.37 5.06
N VAL A 523 4.42 -20.33 4.20
CA VAL A 523 5.40 -21.15 3.47
C VAL A 523 5.99 -20.41 2.26
N VAL A 524 5.15 -19.67 1.53
CA VAL A 524 5.53 -18.95 0.31
C VAL A 524 5.17 -17.47 0.44
N LYS A 525 6.11 -16.60 0.07
CA LYS A 525 5.90 -15.14 -0.01
C LYS A 525 6.24 -14.63 -1.40
N ARG A 526 5.44 -13.68 -1.90
CA ARG A 526 5.75 -12.90 -3.09
C ARG A 526 6.93 -11.97 -2.78
N ARG A 527 7.84 -11.85 -3.73
CA ARG A 527 8.96 -10.89 -3.69
C ARG A 527 8.85 -9.98 -4.91
N PRO A 528 9.25 -8.70 -4.82
CA PRO A 528 9.70 -7.98 -3.63
C PRO A 528 8.59 -7.84 -2.58
N ALA A 529 8.96 -7.85 -1.29
CA ALA A 529 8.05 -7.63 -0.16
C ALA A 529 8.62 -6.55 0.74
N SER A 530 7.73 -5.86 1.48
CA SER A 530 8.13 -5.03 2.62
C SER A 530 8.97 -5.87 3.59
N PRO A 531 9.96 -5.29 4.28
CA PRO A 531 10.90 -6.06 5.10
C PRO A 531 10.16 -6.74 6.25
N THR A 532 9.08 -6.12 6.72
CA THR A 532 8.18 -6.64 7.76
C THR A 532 7.12 -7.62 7.26
N ALA A 533 7.10 -7.94 5.97
CA ALA A 533 6.05 -8.77 5.36
C ALA A 533 6.57 -9.94 4.52
N GLY A 534 7.90 -10.06 4.40
CA GLY A 534 8.56 -11.02 3.52
C GLY A 534 8.96 -12.33 4.20
N HIS A 535 8.77 -12.47 5.51
CA HIS A 535 9.27 -13.61 6.27
C HIS A 535 8.50 -14.89 5.97
N THR A 536 9.23 -16.00 5.94
CA THR A 536 8.68 -17.34 5.73
C THR A 536 8.97 -18.25 6.92
N ARG A 537 8.26 -19.38 6.98
CA ARG A 537 8.46 -20.42 7.98
C ARG A 537 9.92 -20.88 8.03
N ASP A 538 10.51 -21.10 6.85
CA ASP A 538 11.90 -21.53 6.72
C ASP A 538 12.90 -20.45 7.19
N GLU A 539 12.60 -19.17 6.94
CA GLU A 539 13.43 -18.07 7.44
C GLU A 539 13.39 -18.01 8.97
N LEU A 540 12.20 -18.13 9.57
CA LEU A 540 12.03 -18.20 11.02
C LEU A 540 12.82 -19.36 11.62
N ALA A 541 12.72 -20.56 11.05
CA ALA A 541 13.45 -21.74 11.53
C ALA A 541 14.97 -21.54 11.54
N ARG A 542 15.52 -20.82 10.55
CA ARG A 542 16.96 -20.53 10.47
C ARG A 542 17.39 -19.38 11.39
N ARG A 543 16.62 -18.29 11.41
CA ARG A 543 17.01 -17.03 12.07
C ARG A 543 16.70 -17.03 13.55
N ASP A 544 15.55 -17.59 13.94
CA ASP A 544 15.14 -17.76 15.32
C ASP A 544 14.60 -19.19 15.58
N PRO A 545 15.49 -20.21 15.64
CA PRO A 545 15.09 -21.60 15.88
C PRO A 545 14.41 -21.79 17.25
N LYS A 546 14.64 -20.90 18.22
CA LYS A 546 14.03 -21.00 19.55
C LYS A 546 12.57 -20.55 19.53
N LEU A 547 12.25 -19.47 18.82
CA LEU A 547 10.87 -19.06 18.58
C LEU A 547 10.13 -20.06 17.71
N PHE A 548 10.80 -20.58 16.67
CA PHE A 548 10.25 -21.67 15.85
C PHE A 548 9.87 -22.89 16.71
N ALA A 549 10.77 -23.35 17.59
CA ALA A 549 10.50 -24.47 18.48
C ALA A 549 9.37 -24.20 19.47
N LEU A 550 9.22 -22.95 19.95
CA LEU A 550 8.05 -22.57 20.76
C LEU A 550 6.75 -22.76 19.97
N PHE A 551 6.70 -22.36 18.69
CA PHE A 551 5.51 -22.60 17.88
C PHE A 551 5.25 -24.09 17.64
N GLU A 552 6.28 -24.89 17.33
CA GLU A 552 6.12 -26.35 17.22
C GLU A 552 5.45 -26.94 18.48
N GLU A 553 5.91 -26.54 19.67
CA GLU A 553 5.33 -26.94 20.96
C GLU A 553 3.90 -26.42 21.15
N LEU A 554 3.66 -25.13 20.90
CA LEU A 554 2.34 -24.52 21.05
C LEU A 554 1.32 -25.13 20.10
N THR A 555 1.72 -25.67 18.95
CA THR A 555 0.80 -26.29 18.00
C THR A 555 0.38 -27.72 18.37
N GLN A 556 1.05 -28.35 19.34
CA GLN A 556 0.69 -29.67 19.81
C GLN A 556 -0.48 -29.60 20.82
N PRO A 557 -1.54 -30.44 20.67
CA PRO A 557 -2.61 -30.52 21.66
C PRO A 557 -2.06 -30.97 23.03
N GLY A 558 -1.89 -30.02 23.95
CA GLY A 558 -1.36 -30.26 25.31
C GLY A 558 -0.06 -29.53 25.65
N GLY A 559 0.58 -28.82 24.71
CA GLY A 559 1.88 -28.16 24.91
C GLY A 559 1.90 -26.96 25.87
N ALA A 560 0.74 -26.41 26.26
CA ALA A 560 0.63 -25.29 27.21
C ALA A 560 -0.62 -25.40 28.09
N VAL A 561 -0.75 -26.53 28.80
CA VAL A 561 -1.86 -26.79 29.71
C VAL A 561 -1.35 -27.22 31.08
N SER A 562 -1.09 -26.25 31.96
CA SER A 562 -1.38 -26.46 33.38
C SER A 562 -2.74 -25.83 33.69
N ALA A 563 -3.60 -26.62 34.34
CA ALA A 563 -4.92 -26.18 34.77
C ALA A 563 -4.81 -25.18 35.92
N GLU A 564 -5.81 -24.30 36.00
CA GLU A 564 -6.08 -23.31 37.04
C GLU A 564 -5.32 -21.97 36.98
N THR A 565 -5.99 -20.96 36.43
CA THR A 565 -5.94 -19.62 37.03
C THR A 565 -7.31 -18.94 36.93
N ALA A 566 -7.86 -18.64 38.11
CA ALA A 566 -9.09 -17.86 38.34
C ALA A 566 -8.96 -16.42 37.79
N PRO A 567 -10.08 -15.72 37.51
CA PRO A 567 -10.05 -14.42 36.85
C PRO A 567 -9.46 -13.33 37.76
N ARG A 568 -8.44 -12.61 37.28
CA ARG A 568 -7.94 -11.40 37.93
C ARG A 568 -8.84 -10.22 37.58
N ARG A 569 -9.51 -9.66 38.60
CA ARG A 569 -10.16 -8.35 38.57
C ARG A 569 -9.12 -7.24 38.80
N ARG A 570 -8.94 -6.36 37.82
CA ARG A 570 -9.16 -4.90 37.85
C ARG A 570 -8.38 -4.23 36.73
#